data_AF-A0A0A3J722-F1
#
_entry.id   AF-A0A0A3J722-F1
#
_cell.length_a   1.000
_cell.length_b   1.000
_cell.length_c   1.000
_cell.angle_alpha   90.00
_cell.angle_beta   90.00
_cell.angle_gamma   90.00
#
_symmetry.space_group_name_H-M   'P 1'
#
loop_
_entity.id
_entity.type
_entity.pdbx_description
1 polymer ?
#
loop_
_entity_poly.entity_id
_entity_poly.type
_entity_poly.pdbx_seq_one_letter_code
_entity_poly.pdbx_strand_id
1 'polypeptide(L)' 'MEYFILGLSLWLIIIVSLLFMVRGFQKKSRPMIYISIVGYLLPMLHFATYEKYYLAFALLSLFPLIKAFYMKG' A
#
# COMPACT_ATOMS: atom_id res chain seq x y z
N MET A 1 -23.92 9.31 -1.06
CA MET A 1 -22.80 10.27 -0.92
C MET A 1 -21.66 9.71 -0.09
N GLU A 2 -21.93 9.10 1.07
CA GLU A 2 -20.89 8.64 2.01
C GLU A 2 -19.95 7.55 1.43
N TYR A 3 -20.50 6.57 0.70
CA TYR A 3 -19.70 5.52 0.04
C TYR A 3 -18.74 6.07 -1.03
N PHE A 4 -19.10 7.16 -1.71
CA PHE A 4 -18.24 7.80 -2.71
C PHE A 4 -17.05 8.48 -2.04
N ILE A 5 -17.30 9.18 -0.92
CA ILE A 5 -16.25 9.83 -0.13
C ILE A 5 -15.30 8.79 0.44
N LEU A 6 -15.81 7.69 0.99
CA LEU A 6 -15.01 6.57 1.49
C LEU A 6 -14.12 5.96 0.41
N GLY A 7 -14.67 5.69 -0.78
CA GLY A 7 -13.90 5.21 -1.92
C GLY A 7 -12.78 6.18 -2.30
N LEU A 8 -13.07 7.48 -2.36
CA LEU A 8 -12.10 8.51 -2.69
C LEU A 8 -11.00 8.64 -1.62
N SER A 9 -11.35 8.53 -0.34
CA SER A 9 -10.39 8.50 0.77
C SER A 9 -9.46 7.29 0.69
N LEU A 10 -9.99 6.10 0.39
CA LEU A 10 -9.18 4.89 0.20
C LEU A 10 -8.23 5.03 -0.98
N TRP A 11 -8.68 5.60 -2.10
CA TRP A 11 -7.83 5.90 -3.25
C TRP A 11 -6.72 6.91 -2.91
N LEU A 12 -7.03 7.96 -2.15
CA LEU A 12 -6.02 8.91 -1.66
C LEU A 12 -4.98 8.22 -0.78
N ILE A 13 -5.41 7.34 0.13
CA ILE A 13 -4.52 6.57 0.99
C ILE A 13 -3.59 5.68 0.15
N ILE A 14 -4.09 5.04 -0.91
CA ILE A 14 -3.28 4.24 -1.84
C ILE A 14 -2.19 5.10 -2.48
N ILE A 15 -2.55 6.26 -3.03
CA ILE A 15 -1.61 7.17 -3.71
C ILE A 15 -0.54 7.68 -2.74
N VAL A 16 -0.95 8.14 -1.56
CA VAL A 16 -0.04 8.63 -0.52
C VAL A 16 0.89 7.52 -0.03
N SER A 17 0.37 6.31 0.14
CA SER A 17 1.15 5.13 0.51
C SER A 17 2.20 4.78 -0.54
N LEU A 18 1.86 4.82 -1.82
CA LEU A 18 2.82 4.64 -2.92
C LEU A 18 3.95 5.67 -2.88
N LEU A 19 3.62 6.96 -2.67
CA LEU A 19 4.62 8.02 -2.54
C LEU A 19 5.55 7.80 -1.34
N PHE A 20 4.99 7.40 -0.19
CA PHE A 20 5.79 7.07 0.98
C PHE A 20 6.62 5.80 0.78
N MET A 21 6.14 4.84 0.01
CA MET A 21 6.87 3.62 -0.32
C MET A 21 8.13 3.96 -1.13
N VAL A 22 7.98 4.77 -2.18
CA VAL A 22 9.11 5.25 -2.99
C VAL A 22 10.11 6.05 -2.14
N ARG A 23 9.61 6.97 -1.31
CA ARG A 23 10.48 7.74 -0.39
C ARG A 23 11.16 6.86 0.65
N GLY A 24 10.47 5.83 1.15
CA GLY A 24 11.01 4.86 2.10
C GLY A 24 12.16 4.06 1.48
N PHE A 25 12.02 3.64 0.23
CA PHE A 25 13.10 3.01 -0.52
C PHE A 25 14.28 3.95 -0.76
N GLN A 26 14.03 5.23 -1.09
CA GLN A 26 15.09 6.23 -1.26
C GLN A 26 15.87 6.49 0.04
N LYS A 27 15.15 6.61 1.16
CA LYS A 27 15.75 6.84 2.48
C LYS A 27 16.25 5.56 3.15
N LYS A 28 16.11 4.39 2.51
CA LYS A 28 16.34 3.05 3.09
C LYS A 28 15.67 2.87 4.48
N SER A 29 14.55 3.55 4.70
CA SER A 29 13.85 3.53 5.98
C SER A 29 12.84 2.39 5.99
N ARG A 30 13.23 1.28 6.62
CA ARG A 30 12.37 0.12 6.88
C ARG A 30 11.00 0.49 7.47
N PRO A 31 10.90 1.27 8.57
CA PRO A 31 9.59 1.57 9.18
C PRO A 31 8.68 2.34 8.22
N MET A 32 9.24 3.25 7.43
CA MET A 32 8.48 4.02 6.44
C MET A 32 7.93 3.12 5.33
N ILE A 33 8.71 2.13 4.88
CA ILE A 33 8.26 1.15 3.89
C ILE A 33 7.15 0.27 4.48
N TYR A 34 7.29 -0.22 5.72
CA TYR A 34 6.25 -1.03 6.36
C TYR A 34 4.92 -0.28 6.51
N ILE A 35 4.96 0.98 6.98
CA ILE A 35 3.76 1.82 7.10
C ILE A 35 3.11 2.01 5.73
N SER A 36 3.91 2.25 4.70
CA SER A 36 3.43 2.42 3.33
C SER A 36 2.78 1.15 2.77
N ILE A 37 3.36 -0.02 3.07
CA ILE A 37 2.80 -1.31 2.63
C ILE A 37 1.46 -1.55 3.32
N VAL A 38 1.36 -1.33 4.63
CA VAL A 38 0.09 -1.49 5.37
C VAL A 38 -0.97 -0.52 4.84
N GLY A 39 -0.57 0.74 4.62
CA GLY A 39 -1.45 1.77 4.05
C GLY A 39 -1.93 1.46 2.63
N TYR A 40 -1.15 0.73 1.83
CA TYR A 40 -1.56 0.27 0.50
C TYR A 40 -2.39 -1.02 0.55
N LEU A 41 -1.98 -1.98 1.38
CA LEU A 41 -2.58 -3.31 1.47
C LEU A 41 -4.01 -3.27 2.02
N LEU A 42 -4.27 -2.47 3.05
CA LEU A 42 -5.59 -2.37 3.69
C LEU A 42 -6.69 -1.88 2.71
N PRO A 43 -6.52 -0.76 1.99
CA PRO A 43 -7.46 -0.36 0.94
C PRO A 43 -7.63 -1.40 -0.16
N MET A 44 -6.55 -2.03 -0.61
CA MET A 44 -6.61 -3.04 -1.67
C MET A 44 -7.38 -4.30 -1.22
N LEU A 45 -7.21 -4.73 0.03
CA LEU A 45 -8.00 -5.81 0.62
C LEU A 45 -9.48 -5.43 0.76
N HIS A 46 -9.76 -4.18 1.13
CA HIS A 46 -11.14 -3.67 1.14
C HIS A 46 -11.73 -3.69 -0.28
N PHE A 47 -11.02 -3.24 -1.30
CA PHE A 47 -11.50 -3.31 -2.67
C PHE A 47 -11.64 -4.76 -3.17
N ALA A 48 -10.82 -5.69 -2.67
CA ALA A 48 -10.91 -7.11 -3.00
C ALA A 48 -12.19 -7.78 -2.51
N THR A 49 -12.89 -7.23 -1.51
CA THR A 49 -14.22 -7.75 -1.12
C THR A 49 -15.29 -7.43 -2.15
N TYR A 50 -15.08 -6.40 -2.98
CA TYR A 50 -15.99 -6.05 -4.07
C TYR A 50 -15.58 -6.73 -5.37
N GLU A 51 -14.29 -6.65 -5.74
CA GLU A 51 -13.81 -7.20 -7.02
C GLU A 51 -12.47 -7.95 -6.86
N LYS A 52 -12.45 -9.22 -7.28
CA LYS A 52 -11.36 -10.15 -6.99
C LYS A 52 -10.00 -9.76 -7.60
N TYR A 53 -9.95 -8.93 -8.64
CA TYR A 53 -8.67 -8.53 -9.23
C TYR A 53 -7.86 -7.59 -8.33
N TYR A 54 -8.50 -6.88 -7.39
CA TYR A 54 -7.79 -6.08 -6.38
C TYR A 54 -6.93 -6.95 -5.45
N LEU A 55 -7.22 -8.24 -5.35
CA LEU A 55 -6.38 -9.20 -4.64
C LEU A 55 -5.00 -9.36 -5.31
N ALA A 56 -4.96 -9.35 -6.65
CA ALA A 56 -3.69 -9.37 -7.38
C ALA A 56 -2.86 -8.11 -7.09
N PHE A 57 -3.51 -6.95 -6.99
CA PHE A 57 -2.84 -5.71 -6.58
C PHE A 57 -2.36 -5.74 -5.13
N ALA A 58 -3.14 -6.32 -4.21
CA ALA A 58 -2.68 -6.56 -2.84
C ALA A 58 -1.43 -7.47 -2.81
N LEU A 59 -1.41 -8.53 -3.62
CA LEU A 59 -0.24 -9.42 -3.75
C LEU A 59 0.99 -8.72 -4.32
N LEU A 60 0.82 -7.73 -5.21
CA LEU A 60 1.96 -6.94 -5.71
C LEU A 60 2.70 -6.20 -4.58
N SER A 61 2.04 -5.90 -3.47
CA SER A 61 2.68 -5.29 -2.30
C SER A 61 3.64 -6.23 -1.55
N LEU A 62 3.66 -7.53 -1.85
CA LEU A 62 4.64 -8.46 -1.31
C LEU A 62 6.06 -8.20 -1.85
N PHE A 63 6.19 -7.73 -3.09
CA PHE A 63 7.50 -7.37 -3.65
C PHE A 63 8.23 -6.30 -2.81
N PRO A 64 7.63 -5.15 -2.52
CA PRO A 64 8.27 -4.15 -1.68
C PRO A 64 8.44 -4.63 -0.24
N LEU A 65 7.58 -5.51 0.28
CA LEU A 65 7.75 -6.13 1.59
C LEU A 65 9.03 -6.96 1.66
N ILE A 66 9.21 -7.89 0.71
CA ILE A 66 10.41 -8.72 0.61
C ILE A 66 11.65 -7.82 0.49
N LYS A 67 11.59 -6.82 -0.39
CA LYS A 67 12.71 -5.87 -0.57
C LYS A 67 13.02 -5.10 0.71
N ALA A 68 12.02 -4.69 1.49
CA ALA A 68 12.21 -4.03 2.78
C ALA A 68 12.87 -4.94 3.82
N PHE A 69 12.54 -6.23 3.83
CA PHE A 69 13.17 -7.23 4.69
C PHE A 69 14.66 -7.42 4.35
N TYR A 70 15.02 -7.42 3.06
CA TYR A 70 16.41 -7.56 2.63
C TYR A 70 17.23 -6.26 2.67
N MET A 71 16.59 -5.09 2.83
CA MET A 71 17.32 -3.84 3.02
C MET A 71 18.07 -3.89 4.34
N LYS A 72 19.38 -4.16 4.33
CA LYS A 72 20.26 -3.95 5.51
C LYS A 72 20.21 -2.47 5.90
N GLY A 73 19.76 -2.22 7.13
CA GLY A 73 19.94 -0.94 7.81
C GLY A 73 21.40 -0.78 8.19
#